data_AF-A0AA97K6E7-F1
#
_entry.id   AF-A0AA97K6E7-F1
#
_cell.length_a   1.000
_cell.length_b   1.000
_cell.length_c   1.000
_cell.angle_alpha   90.00
_cell.angle_beta   90.00
_cell.angle_gamma   90.00
#
_symmetry.space_group_name_H-M   'P 1'
#
loop_
_entity.id
_entity.type
_entity.pdbx_description
1 polymer ?
#
loop_
_entity_poly.entity_id
_entity_poly.type
_entity_poly.pdbx_seq_one_letter_code
_entity_poly.pdbx_strand_id
1 'polypeptide(L)'
;MAKADVTGGFRKRKHDHFPHGHRREDKDSINSSSAVIMAFKSFQLELDTRHDKYERLVKLSRDITIESKRTIFLLHRITSAPSGEEILIESEAKLDVVRQKIKQVAQELMGEDMNQFHRAISPGLQEYVEAVSFQYFIKTRTLISLEEINKQLIFAAEDKEEEETKLPASDCLSKQSLTWSLKVTPVDYLLGVADLTGELMRMCINSVGNGDIDTPFELSQFLRQIYDGFSYIGNTGPYEVSKKLYTLKQSLAKVENACYTLKVRGSEIPKHMLADVFSTKTEIIEQEDGLS
;
A
#
# COMPACT_ATOMS: atom_id res chain seq x y z
N MET A 1 -57.06 -38.34 -2.76
CA MET A 1 -55.74 -38.67 -2.17
C MET A 1 -55.75 -38.24 -0.72
N ALA A 2 -55.55 -39.20 0.19
CA ALA A 2 -55.75 -39.06 1.62
C ALA A 2 -54.74 -38.11 2.28
N LYS A 3 -55.22 -37.20 3.14
CA LYS A 3 -54.39 -36.48 4.11
C LYS A 3 -54.29 -37.36 5.36
N ALA A 4 -53.06 -37.76 5.69
CA ALA A 4 -52.76 -38.45 6.95
C ALA A 4 -52.37 -37.42 8.01
N ASP A 5 -53.09 -37.47 9.13
CA ASP A 5 -52.69 -36.90 10.41
C ASP A 5 -51.43 -37.59 10.93
N VAL A 6 -50.42 -36.82 11.36
CA VAL A 6 -49.42 -37.30 12.31
C VAL A 6 -49.17 -36.22 13.36
N THR A 7 -49.74 -36.46 14.52
CA THR A 7 -49.52 -35.80 15.80
C THR A 7 -48.05 -35.92 16.24
N GLY A 8 -47.37 -34.79 16.45
CA GLY A 8 -46.01 -34.73 17.00
C GLY A 8 -45.97 -33.90 18.28
N GLY A 9 -46.05 -34.55 19.43
CA GLY A 9 -46.04 -33.91 20.74
C GLY A 9 -44.70 -33.23 21.07
N PHE A 10 -44.78 -32.00 21.59
CA PHE A 10 -43.65 -31.26 22.15
C PHE A 10 -43.15 -31.93 23.44
N ARG A 11 -42.02 -32.66 23.35
CA ARG A 11 -41.29 -33.14 24.54
C ARG A 11 -40.60 -31.97 25.24
N LYS A 12 -41.22 -31.41 26.28
CA LYS A 12 -40.52 -30.60 27.30
C LYS A 12 -39.45 -31.47 27.96
N ARG A 13 -38.17 -31.14 27.79
CA ARG A 13 -37.07 -31.76 28.54
C ARG A 13 -37.22 -31.37 30.02
N LYS A 14 -37.39 -32.38 30.88
CA LYS A 14 -37.28 -32.24 32.34
C LYS A 14 -35.88 -31.76 32.67
N HIS A 15 -35.79 -30.71 33.48
CA HIS A 15 -34.53 -30.25 34.06
C HIS A 15 -34.25 -31.16 35.25
N ASP A 16 -33.36 -32.14 35.08
CA ASP A 16 -32.89 -32.97 36.19
C ASP A 16 -32.11 -32.09 37.17
N HIS A 17 -32.65 -31.93 38.38
CA HIS A 17 -31.97 -31.32 39.51
C HIS A 17 -30.92 -32.31 40.02
N PHE A 18 -29.68 -32.16 39.59
CA PHE A 18 -28.54 -32.80 40.24
C PHE A 18 -28.27 -32.08 41.57
N PRO A 19 -28.10 -32.80 42.70
CA PRO A 19 -27.71 -32.18 43.94
C PRO A 19 -26.29 -31.61 43.79
N HIS A 20 -26.13 -30.33 44.15
CA HIS A 20 -24.84 -29.67 44.31
C HIS A 20 -24.06 -30.34 45.44
N GLY A 21 -23.36 -31.44 45.12
CA GLY A 21 -22.29 -31.94 45.95
C GLY A 21 -21.26 -30.83 46.12
N HIS A 22 -20.96 -30.47 47.37
CA HIS A 22 -19.84 -29.62 47.70
C HIS A 22 -18.58 -30.26 47.13
N ARG A 23 -18.17 -29.79 45.95
CA ARG A 23 -16.82 -30.03 45.43
C ARG A 23 -15.93 -29.34 46.45
N ARG A 24 -15.24 -30.12 47.28
CA ARG A 24 -14.15 -29.60 48.11
C ARG A 24 -13.26 -28.83 47.15
N GLU A 25 -13.23 -27.51 47.32
CA GLU A 25 -12.13 -26.71 46.81
C GLU A 25 -10.92 -27.09 47.66
N ASP A 26 -10.37 -28.27 47.40
CA ASP A 26 -8.99 -28.54 47.72
C ASP A 26 -8.22 -27.55 46.84
N LYS A 27 -7.94 -26.40 47.44
CA LYS A 27 -7.02 -25.39 46.94
C LYS A 27 -5.64 -26.02 47.02
N ASP A 28 -5.43 -27.05 46.21
CA ASP A 28 -4.16 -27.71 46.02
C ASP A 28 -3.19 -26.58 45.75
N SER A 29 -2.24 -26.43 46.67
CA SER A 29 -1.20 -25.43 46.59
C SER A 29 -0.38 -25.75 45.35
N ILE A 30 -0.78 -25.16 44.22
CA ILE A 30 -0.14 -25.33 42.93
C ILE A 30 1.35 -25.08 43.14
N ASN A 31 2.14 -26.15 43.12
CA ASN A 31 3.56 -26.08 43.41
C ASN A 31 4.24 -25.30 42.29
N SER A 32 4.55 -24.02 42.55
CA SER A 32 5.15 -23.05 41.61
C SER A 32 6.50 -23.48 41.00
N SER A 33 7.10 -24.54 41.56
CA SER A 33 8.34 -25.17 41.09
C SER A 33 8.14 -26.49 40.33
N SER A 34 6.90 -26.89 40.04
CA SER A 34 6.66 -28.09 39.23
C SER A 34 7.22 -27.91 37.81
N ALA A 35 7.74 -29.00 37.24
CA ALA A 35 8.31 -28.99 35.88
C ALA A 35 7.31 -28.45 34.84
N VAL A 36 6.02 -28.75 35.01
CA VAL A 36 4.95 -28.23 34.15
C VAL A 36 4.84 -26.71 34.26
N ILE A 37 4.79 -26.16 35.48
CA ILE A 37 4.68 -24.70 35.65
C ILE A 37 5.93 -23.98 35.15
N MET A 38 7.12 -24.55 35.34
CA MET A 38 8.35 -23.98 34.78
C MET A 38 8.31 -23.96 33.25
N ALA A 39 7.80 -25.02 32.60
CA ALA A 39 7.61 -25.03 31.15
C ALA A 39 6.58 -23.99 30.68
N PHE A 40 5.45 -23.84 31.38
CA PHE A 40 4.47 -22.81 31.04
C PHE A 40 5.01 -21.38 31.27
N LYS A 41 5.88 -21.16 32.27
CA LYS A 41 6.58 -19.89 32.46
C LYS A 41 7.55 -19.59 31.30
N SER A 42 8.27 -20.58 30.79
CA SER A 42 9.13 -20.38 29.61
C SER A 42 8.33 -20.10 28.35
N PHE A 43 7.22 -20.83 28.13
CA PHE A 43 6.32 -20.56 27.00
C PHE A 43 5.69 -19.17 27.09
N GLN A 44 5.28 -18.75 28.29
CA GLN A 44 4.77 -17.40 28.50
C GLN A 44 5.83 -16.36 28.11
N LEU A 45 7.07 -16.50 28.60
CA LEU A 45 8.14 -15.55 28.28
C LEU A 45 8.42 -15.47 26.77
N GLU A 46 8.45 -16.61 26.08
CA GLU A 46 8.63 -16.69 24.63
C GLU A 46 7.49 -16.00 23.88
N LEU A 47 6.24 -16.28 24.28
CA LEU A 47 5.06 -15.65 23.69
C LEU A 47 5.05 -14.14 23.94
N ASP A 48 5.29 -13.69 25.15
CA ASP A 48 5.28 -12.26 25.52
C ASP A 48 6.36 -11.51 24.73
N THR A 49 7.59 -12.04 24.67
CA THR A 49 8.69 -11.47 23.87
C THR A 49 8.30 -11.34 22.39
N ARG A 50 7.64 -12.36 21.84
CA ARG A 50 7.17 -12.37 20.45
C ARG A 50 6.06 -11.35 20.21
N HIS A 51 5.09 -11.23 21.12
CA HIS A 51 4.02 -10.23 21.00
C HIS A 51 4.58 -8.81 21.11
N ASP A 52 5.51 -8.57 22.04
CA ASP A 52 6.15 -7.26 22.18
C ASP A 52 6.90 -6.86 20.90
N LYS A 53 7.61 -7.81 20.28
CA LYS A 53 8.26 -7.59 18.98
C LYS A 53 7.24 -7.30 17.88
N TYR A 54 6.17 -8.08 17.80
CA TYR A 54 5.09 -7.87 16.83
C TYR A 54 4.50 -6.47 16.94
N GLU A 55 4.22 -5.99 18.16
CA GLU A 55 3.68 -4.64 18.40
C GLU A 55 4.67 -3.54 18.03
N ARG A 56 5.98 -3.72 18.25
CA ARG A 56 7.01 -2.79 17.77
C ARG A 56 7.02 -2.71 16.24
N LEU A 57 6.93 -3.86 15.57
CA LEU A 57 6.88 -3.92 14.10
C LEU A 57 5.60 -3.29 13.54
N VAL A 58 4.44 -3.47 14.18
CA VAL A 58 3.18 -2.81 13.79
C VAL A 58 3.32 -1.29 13.86
N LYS A 59 3.96 -0.75 14.90
CA LYS A 59 4.21 0.69 15.04
C LYS A 59 5.11 1.21 13.92
N LEU A 60 6.23 0.54 13.65
CA LEU A 60 7.13 0.90 12.55
C LEU A 60 6.43 0.86 11.19
N SER A 61 5.66 -0.21 10.94
CA SER A 61 4.83 -0.39 9.74
C SER A 61 3.84 0.76 9.56
N ARG A 62 3.17 1.16 10.64
CA ARG A 62 2.21 2.27 10.62
C ARG A 62 2.87 3.60 10.26
N ASP A 63 4.05 3.88 10.81
CA ASP A 63 4.81 5.09 10.48
C ASP A 63 5.25 5.08 9.01
N ILE A 64 5.73 3.94 8.50
CA ILE A 64 6.08 3.74 7.09
C ILE A 64 4.89 4.05 6.19
N THR A 65 3.70 3.52 6.52
CA THR A 65 2.47 3.81 5.77
C THR A 65 2.15 5.30 5.76
N ILE A 66 2.23 5.97 6.91
CA ILE A 66 1.89 7.40 7.01
C ILE A 66 2.83 8.25 6.15
N GLU A 67 4.15 8.03 6.26
CA GLU A 67 5.13 8.81 5.49
C GLU A 67 5.10 8.48 3.99
N SER A 68 4.82 7.23 3.62
CA SER A 68 4.62 6.85 2.20
C SER A 68 3.40 7.56 1.60
N LYS A 69 2.26 7.60 2.32
CA LYS A 69 1.08 8.39 1.91
C LYS A 69 1.38 9.86 1.75
N ARG A 70 2.10 10.46 2.70
CA ARG A 70 2.51 11.87 2.63
C ARG A 70 3.36 12.15 1.40
N THR A 71 4.22 11.20 1.04
CA THR A 71 5.03 11.26 -0.18
C THR A 71 4.16 11.19 -1.44
N ILE A 72 3.18 10.27 -1.49
CA ILE A 72 2.22 10.17 -2.60
C ILE A 72 1.43 11.49 -2.76
N PHE A 73 0.94 12.07 -1.67
CA PHE A 73 0.24 13.37 -1.70
C PHE A 73 1.14 14.53 -2.17
N LEU A 74 2.43 14.49 -1.83
CA LEU A 74 3.41 15.45 -2.36
C LEU A 74 3.57 15.29 -3.87
N LEU A 75 3.71 14.06 -4.36
CA LEU A 75 3.90 13.76 -5.79
C LEU A 75 2.71 14.20 -6.65
N HIS A 76 1.48 14.13 -6.14
CA HIS A 76 0.30 14.66 -6.84
C HIS A 76 0.32 16.17 -7.10
N ARG A 77 1.21 16.92 -6.43
CA ARG A 77 1.34 18.37 -6.65
C ARG A 77 2.15 18.71 -7.90
N ILE A 78 2.80 17.72 -8.53
CA ILE A 78 3.71 17.94 -9.66
C ILE A 78 3.02 18.53 -10.89
N THR A 79 1.74 18.20 -11.11
CA THR A 79 0.96 18.71 -12.26
C THR A 79 0.60 20.20 -12.12
N SER A 80 0.78 20.79 -10.95
CA SER A 80 0.30 22.15 -10.63
C SER A 80 1.41 23.17 -10.39
N ALA A 81 2.69 22.75 -10.37
CA ALA A 81 3.80 23.61 -10.01
C ALA A 81 4.85 23.69 -11.14
N PRO A 82 5.46 24.88 -11.38
CA PRO A 82 6.59 25.02 -12.30
C PRO A 82 7.88 24.35 -11.78
N SER A 83 7.91 23.90 -10.51
CA SER A 83 9.05 23.32 -9.80
C SER A 83 8.95 21.81 -9.59
N GLY A 84 8.63 21.05 -10.64
CA GLY A 84 8.51 19.58 -10.55
C GLY A 84 9.77 18.89 -10.03
N GLU A 85 10.96 19.41 -10.34
CA GLU A 85 12.24 18.88 -9.86
C GLU A 85 12.40 19.02 -8.35
N GLU A 86 12.00 20.15 -7.76
CA GLU A 86 12.08 20.37 -6.31
C GLU A 86 11.18 19.39 -5.55
N ILE A 87 9.98 19.13 -6.09
CA ILE A 87 9.03 18.14 -5.54
C ILE A 87 9.64 16.74 -5.59
N LEU A 88 10.34 16.40 -6.69
CA LEU A 88 10.99 15.10 -6.82
C LEU A 88 12.15 14.95 -5.82
N ILE A 89 12.97 15.98 -5.64
CA ILE A 89 14.05 15.99 -4.64
C ILE A 89 13.47 15.86 -3.22
N GLU A 90 12.43 16.63 -2.88
CA GLU A 90 11.77 16.56 -1.57
C GLU A 90 11.15 15.16 -1.35
N SER A 91 10.52 14.58 -2.37
CA SER A 91 9.95 13.24 -2.29
C SER A 91 11.02 12.16 -2.07
N GLU A 92 12.20 12.30 -2.68
CA GLU A 92 13.32 11.36 -2.48
C GLU A 92 13.81 11.40 -1.04
N ALA A 93 14.00 12.60 -0.49
CA ALA A 93 14.40 12.77 0.91
C ALA A 93 13.39 12.16 1.89
N LYS A 94 12.08 12.24 1.58
CA LYS A 94 11.04 11.55 2.38
C LYS A 94 11.10 10.04 2.24
N LEU A 95 11.35 9.51 1.03
CA LEU A 95 11.54 8.08 0.81
C LEU A 95 12.79 7.55 1.52
N ASP A 96 13.85 8.35 1.66
CA ASP A 96 15.01 8.00 2.49
C ASP A 96 14.62 7.83 3.95
N VAL A 97 13.82 8.74 4.51
CA VAL A 97 13.30 8.60 5.89
C VAL A 97 12.47 7.32 6.04
N VAL A 98 11.67 6.97 5.03
CA VAL A 98 10.93 5.70 5.02
C VAL A 98 11.88 4.50 4.98
N ARG A 99 12.92 4.53 4.13
CA ARG A 99 13.96 3.49 4.08
C ARG A 99 14.69 3.33 5.41
N GLN A 100 14.93 4.41 6.15
CA GLN A 100 15.51 4.32 7.51
C GLN A 100 14.57 3.62 8.51
N LYS A 101 13.25 3.81 8.42
CA LYS A 101 12.30 3.03 9.22
C LYS A 101 12.27 1.56 8.80
N ILE A 102 12.40 1.27 7.50
CA ILE A 102 12.53 -0.10 6.99
C ILE A 102 13.83 -0.75 7.49
N LYS A 103 14.93 0.00 7.61
CA LYS A 103 16.17 -0.47 8.25
C LYS A 103 15.92 -0.88 9.70
N GLN A 104 15.15 -0.12 10.48
CA GLN A 104 14.77 -0.49 11.86
C GLN A 104 13.95 -1.79 11.90
N VAL A 105 13.04 -1.98 10.94
CA VAL A 105 12.30 -3.24 10.77
C VAL A 105 13.27 -4.40 10.48
N ALA A 106 14.23 -4.21 9.58
CA ALA A 106 15.23 -5.21 9.24
C ALA A 106 16.11 -5.59 10.45
N GLN A 107 16.41 -4.63 11.33
CA GLN A 107 17.15 -4.86 12.57
C GLN A 107 16.35 -5.71 13.58
N GLU A 108 15.06 -5.41 13.77
CA GLU A 108 14.18 -6.17 14.70
C GLU A 108 13.92 -7.62 14.24
N LEU A 109 13.99 -7.86 12.93
CA LEU A 109 13.80 -9.18 12.30
C LEU A 109 15.09 -9.99 12.16
N MET A 110 16.23 -9.48 12.62
CA MET A 110 17.48 -10.22 12.55
C MET A 110 17.37 -11.53 13.37
N GLY A 111 17.65 -12.65 12.72
CA GLY A 111 17.60 -13.98 13.35
C GLY A 111 16.18 -14.56 13.51
N GLU A 112 15.15 -13.88 12.98
CA GLU A 112 13.76 -14.32 13.02
C GLU A 112 13.29 -14.85 11.65
N ASP A 113 12.24 -15.68 11.65
CA ASP A 113 11.54 -16.00 10.40
C ASP A 113 10.65 -14.82 9.98
N MET A 114 11.01 -14.19 8.85
CA MET A 114 10.27 -13.06 8.31
C MET A 114 8.79 -13.36 8.07
N ASN A 115 8.43 -14.59 7.68
CA ASN A 115 7.04 -14.95 7.38
C ASN A 115 6.16 -14.92 8.65
N GLN A 116 6.75 -15.13 9.82
CA GLN A 116 6.02 -15.10 11.10
C GLN A 116 5.52 -13.69 11.45
N PHE A 117 6.31 -12.67 11.12
CA PHE A 117 5.98 -11.27 11.40
C PHE A 117 5.50 -10.49 10.17
N HIS A 118 5.44 -11.12 9.00
CA HIS A 118 5.08 -10.51 7.72
C HIS A 118 3.78 -9.71 7.80
N ARG A 119 2.77 -10.24 8.49
CA ARG A 119 1.47 -9.57 8.66
C ARG A 119 1.54 -8.22 9.38
N ALA A 120 2.52 -8.02 10.27
CA ALA A 120 2.72 -6.74 10.96
C ALA A 120 3.26 -5.66 9.99
N ILE A 121 4.14 -6.05 9.07
CA ILE A 121 4.91 -5.12 8.23
C ILE A 121 4.34 -4.96 6.82
N SER A 122 3.59 -5.94 6.33
CA SER A 122 3.02 -5.98 4.98
C SER A 122 2.27 -4.70 4.58
N PRO A 123 1.40 -4.09 5.44
CA PRO A 123 0.74 -2.84 5.09
C PRO A 123 1.71 -1.67 4.83
N GLY A 124 2.78 -1.56 5.64
CA GLY A 124 3.83 -0.57 5.43
C GLY A 124 4.60 -0.80 4.14
N LEU A 125 4.95 -2.06 3.85
CA LEU A 125 5.69 -2.42 2.63
C LEU A 125 4.88 -2.17 1.35
N GLN A 126 3.58 -2.51 1.34
CA GLN A 126 2.70 -2.24 0.20
C GLN A 126 2.62 -0.74 -0.11
N GLU A 127 2.45 0.09 0.93
CA GLU A 127 2.39 1.54 0.78
C GLU A 127 3.73 2.14 0.32
N TYR A 128 4.85 1.60 0.81
CA TYR A 128 6.18 1.99 0.35
C TYR A 128 6.37 1.65 -1.13
N VAL A 129 5.98 0.44 -1.57
CA VAL A 129 5.99 0.04 -2.98
C VAL A 129 5.16 1.00 -3.83
N GLU A 130 3.96 1.33 -3.39
CA GLU A 130 3.09 2.30 -4.06
C GLU A 130 3.79 3.66 -4.22
N ALA A 131 4.41 4.19 -3.15
CA ALA A 131 5.08 5.47 -3.18
C ALA A 131 6.32 5.49 -4.10
N VAL A 132 7.23 4.50 -4.00
CA VAL A 132 8.44 4.46 -4.83
C VAL A 132 8.12 4.20 -6.30
N SER A 133 7.14 3.33 -6.57
CA SER A 133 6.71 3.05 -7.94
C SER A 133 6.02 4.26 -8.57
N PHE A 134 5.26 5.04 -7.81
CA PHE A 134 4.66 6.27 -8.30
C PHE A 134 5.72 7.32 -8.63
N GLN A 135 6.69 7.53 -7.74
CA GLN A 135 7.81 8.44 -7.98
C GLN A 135 8.63 8.02 -9.21
N TYR A 136 8.92 6.72 -9.33
CA TYR A 136 9.68 6.16 -10.44
C TYR A 136 8.94 6.32 -11.78
N PHE A 137 7.62 6.10 -11.80
CA PHE A 137 6.80 6.35 -12.98
C PHE A 137 6.81 7.84 -13.38
N ILE A 138 6.74 8.75 -12.41
CA ILE A 138 6.83 10.18 -12.69
C ILE A 138 8.16 10.54 -13.36
N LYS A 139 9.27 9.94 -12.90
CA LYS A 139 10.62 10.18 -13.43
C LYS A 139 10.88 9.52 -14.80
N THR A 140 10.40 8.30 -15.01
CA THR A 140 10.85 7.45 -16.12
C THR A 140 9.76 6.99 -17.08
N ARG A 141 8.48 7.16 -16.73
CA ARG A 141 7.32 6.57 -17.42
C ARG A 141 7.34 5.05 -17.54
N THR A 142 8.05 4.37 -16.64
CA THR A 142 8.13 2.91 -16.57
C THR A 142 7.81 2.39 -15.17
N LEU A 143 7.62 1.06 -15.04
CA LEU A 143 7.37 0.40 -13.77
C LEU A 143 8.69 -0.06 -13.15
N ILE A 144 8.96 0.35 -11.91
CA ILE A 144 10.12 -0.14 -11.14
C ILE A 144 9.96 -1.64 -10.84
N SER A 145 11.02 -2.42 -11.04
CA SER A 145 11.03 -3.85 -10.75
C SER A 145 11.15 -4.15 -9.25
N LEU A 146 10.73 -5.34 -8.84
CA LEU A 146 10.89 -5.83 -7.47
C LEU A 146 12.37 -5.88 -7.07
N GLU A 147 13.24 -6.26 -8.00
CA GLU A 147 14.69 -6.33 -7.79
C GLU A 147 15.28 -4.94 -7.53
N GLU A 148 14.85 -3.92 -8.27
CA GLU A 148 15.28 -2.53 -8.06
C GLU A 148 14.82 -1.98 -6.72
N ILE A 149 13.59 -2.28 -6.29
CA ILE A 149 13.13 -1.91 -4.95
C ILE A 149 13.99 -2.60 -3.89
N ASN A 150 14.20 -3.91 -4.00
CA ASN A 150 14.95 -4.68 -3.01
C ASN A 150 16.43 -4.25 -2.93
N LYS A 151 17.03 -3.77 -4.02
CA LYS A 151 18.39 -3.19 -4.00
C LYS A 151 18.49 -1.95 -3.12
N GLN A 152 17.42 -1.15 -3.03
CA GLN A 152 17.38 0.04 -2.16
C GLN A 152 17.20 -0.30 -0.68
N LEU A 153 16.84 -1.55 -0.35
CA LEU A 153 16.56 -2.02 1.00
C LEU A 153 17.70 -2.89 1.57
N ILE A 154 18.92 -2.67 1.08
CA ILE A 154 20.16 -3.23 1.60
C ILE A 154 20.88 -2.12 2.35
N PHE A 155 21.10 -2.33 3.64
CA PHE A 155 21.67 -1.35 4.56
C PHE A 155 22.98 -1.89 5.14
N ALA A 156 24.09 -1.22 4.86
CA ALA A 156 25.34 -1.48 5.56
C ALA A 156 25.33 -0.83 6.95
N ALA A 157 26.03 -1.44 7.90
CA ALA A 157 26.47 -0.74 9.10
C ALA A 157 27.39 0.40 8.69
N GLU A 158 27.01 1.63 9.07
CA GLU A 158 27.93 2.74 9.07
C GLU A 158 29.00 2.40 10.10
N ASP A 159 30.23 2.18 9.63
CA ASP A 159 31.40 2.30 10.50
C ASP A 159 31.37 3.74 11.01
N LYS A 160 30.91 3.94 12.24
CA LYS A 160 31.18 5.20 12.93
C LYS A 160 32.71 5.30 13.00
N GLU A 161 33.29 6.12 12.14
CA GLU A 161 34.63 6.67 12.34
C GLU A 161 34.56 7.55 13.59
N GLU A 162 34.56 6.92 14.77
CA GLU A 162 34.99 7.58 16.00
C GLU A 162 36.50 7.77 15.88
N GLU A 163 36.91 9.03 16.03
CA GLU A 163 38.29 9.50 15.96
C GLU A 163 39.30 8.52 16.58
N GLU A 164 40.30 8.17 15.77
CA GLU A 164 41.46 7.38 16.17
C GLU A 164 42.17 7.98 17.38
N THR A 165 42.00 7.38 18.56
CA THR A 165 43.08 7.37 19.55
C THR A 165 43.80 6.03 19.45
N LYS A 166 44.97 6.08 18.81
CA LYS A 166 45.90 4.98 18.55
C LYS A 166 46.26 4.19 19.82
N LEU A 167 46.31 2.86 19.71
CA LEU A 167 47.34 1.96 20.28
C LEU A 167 47.21 0.54 19.65
N PRO A 168 48.31 -0.25 19.56
CA PRO A 168 48.46 -1.26 18.51
C PRO A 168 48.08 -2.70 18.91
N ALA A 169 47.55 -3.39 17.89
CA ALA A 169 47.61 -4.82 17.56
C ALA A 169 47.92 -5.85 18.67
N SER A 170 46.90 -6.64 19.04
CA SER A 170 46.83 -8.07 18.68
C SER A 170 45.43 -8.62 19.03
N ASP A 171 44.60 -8.85 18.02
CA ASP A 171 43.93 -10.14 17.83
C ASP A 171 43.06 -10.12 16.57
N CYS A 172 43.23 -11.19 15.81
CA CYS A 172 42.54 -11.48 14.57
C CYS A 172 41.12 -12.00 14.85
N LEU A 173 40.12 -11.13 14.77
CA LEU A 173 38.74 -11.53 14.55
C LEU A 173 38.13 -10.60 13.50
N SER A 174 37.60 -11.20 12.43
CA SER A 174 36.94 -10.55 11.31
C SER A 174 35.94 -9.49 11.78
N LYS A 175 36.18 -8.20 11.47
CA LYS A 175 35.13 -7.18 11.44
C LYS A 175 34.14 -7.57 10.32
N GLN A 176 33.18 -8.44 10.62
CA GLN A 176 32.04 -8.66 9.74
C GLN A 176 31.20 -7.38 9.79
N SER A 177 31.27 -6.58 8.73
CA SER A 177 30.36 -5.44 8.56
C SER A 177 28.93 -5.98 8.58
N LEU A 178 28.18 -5.61 9.62
CA LEU A 178 26.82 -6.08 9.81
C LEU A 178 25.97 -5.47 8.68
N THR A 179 25.40 -6.31 7.82
CA THR A 179 24.51 -5.87 6.74
C THR A 179 23.09 -6.28 7.08
N TRP A 180 22.16 -5.33 7.07
CA TRP A 180 20.73 -5.58 7.22
C TRP A 180 20.05 -5.49 5.86
N SER A 181 19.15 -6.40 5.56
CA SER A 181 18.37 -6.34 4.33
C SER A 181 16.93 -6.76 4.58
N LEU A 182 15.99 -6.06 3.98
CA LEU A 182 14.59 -6.47 3.95
C LEU A 182 14.17 -6.71 2.50
N LYS A 183 13.56 -7.86 2.23
CA LYS A 183 13.02 -8.19 0.90
C LYS A 183 11.51 -8.01 0.90
N VAL A 184 11.02 -7.18 0.00
CA VAL A 184 9.61 -7.08 -0.34
C VAL A 184 9.17 -8.41 -0.98
N THR A 185 8.05 -8.96 -0.54
CA THR A 185 7.53 -10.19 -1.12
C THR A 185 6.88 -9.91 -2.48
N PRO A 186 6.80 -10.89 -3.41
CA PRO A 186 6.08 -10.72 -4.67
C PRO A 186 4.62 -10.30 -4.47
N VAL A 187 3.99 -10.75 -3.38
CA VAL A 187 2.59 -10.41 -3.06
C VAL A 187 2.48 -8.96 -2.61
N ASP A 188 3.35 -8.48 -1.71
CA ASP A 188 3.36 -7.07 -1.30
C ASP A 188 3.62 -6.15 -2.49
N TYR A 189 4.52 -6.56 -3.40
CA TYR A 189 4.79 -5.83 -4.62
C TYR A 189 3.55 -5.73 -5.51
N LEU A 190 2.88 -6.86 -5.80
CA LEU A 190 1.66 -6.86 -6.61
C LEU A 190 0.55 -6.04 -5.96
N LEU A 191 0.38 -6.10 -4.64
CA LEU A 191 -0.65 -5.31 -3.95
C LEU A 191 -0.35 -3.80 -3.99
N GLY A 192 0.92 -3.41 -3.76
CA GLY A 192 1.34 -2.00 -3.88
C GLY A 192 1.23 -1.46 -5.31
N VAL A 193 1.61 -2.25 -6.33
CA VAL A 193 1.44 -1.88 -7.74
C VAL A 193 -0.04 -1.80 -8.13
N ALA A 194 -0.90 -2.63 -7.55
CA ALA A 194 -2.34 -2.52 -7.77
C ALA A 194 -2.89 -1.19 -7.23
N ASP A 195 -2.44 -0.76 -6.05
CA ASP A 195 -2.85 0.52 -5.46
C ASP A 195 -2.25 1.73 -6.20
N LEU A 196 -1.01 1.62 -6.71
CA LEU A 196 -0.41 2.60 -7.63
C LEU A 196 -1.35 2.97 -8.79
N THR A 197 -2.09 2.00 -9.34
CA THR A 197 -3.00 2.28 -10.46
C THR A 197 -4.13 3.24 -10.09
N GLY A 198 -4.51 3.27 -8.82
CA GLY A 198 -5.42 4.25 -8.26
C GLY A 198 -4.83 5.66 -8.30
N GLU A 199 -3.56 5.80 -7.91
CA GLU A 199 -2.85 7.07 -7.88
C GLU A 199 -2.54 7.58 -9.30
N LEU A 200 -2.17 6.69 -10.22
CA LEU A 200 -1.98 7.02 -11.63
C LEU A 200 -3.28 7.50 -12.30
N MET A 201 -4.42 6.87 -11.98
CA MET A 201 -5.73 7.37 -12.41
C MET A 201 -5.98 8.79 -11.85
N ARG A 202 -5.72 9.05 -10.57
CA ARG A 202 -5.89 10.40 -10.00
C ARG A 202 -5.02 11.43 -10.73
N MET A 203 -3.77 11.08 -11.00
CA MET A 203 -2.84 11.93 -11.76
C MET A 203 -3.36 12.20 -13.17
N CYS A 204 -3.92 11.18 -13.85
CA CYS A 204 -4.53 11.36 -15.17
C CYS A 204 -5.65 12.43 -15.11
N ILE A 205 -6.61 12.29 -14.20
CA ILE A 205 -7.73 13.23 -14.11
C ILE A 205 -7.25 14.65 -13.75
N ASN A 206 -6.27 14.77 -12.85
CA ASN A 206 -5.67 16.06 -12.50
C ASN A 206 -4.95 16.70 -13.69
N SER A 207 -4.20 15.93 -14.48
CA SER A 207 -3.51 16.43 -15.69
C SER A 207 -4.51 16.96 -16.73
N VAL A 208 -5.61 16.22 -16.99
CA VAL A 208 -6.71 16.67 -17.85
C VAL A 208 -7.31 17.98 -17.35
N GLY A 209 -7.52 18.10 -16.03
CA GLY A 209 -8.06 19.32 -15.41
C GLY A 209 -7.16 20.55 -15.58
N ASN A 210 -5.84 20.33 -15.66
CA ASN A 210 -4.85 21.38 -15.90
C ASN A 210 -4.60 21.66 -17.39
N GLY A 211 -5.33 20.99 -18.29
CA GLY A 211 -5.22 21.18 -19.74
C GLY A 211 -4.10 20.37 -20.41
N ASP A 212 -3.49 19.42 -19.72
CA ASP A 212 -2.52 18.49 -20.30
C ASP A 212 -3.24 17.46 -21.17
N ILE A 213 -2.80 17.35 -22.42
CA ILE A 213 -3.37 16.46 -23.43
C ILE A 213 -2.50 15.24 -23.73
N ASP A 214 -1.26 15.18 -23.22
CA ASP A 214 -0.29 14.14 -23.54
C ASP A 214 -0.22 13.10 -22.40
N THR A 215 -0.03 13.55 -21.16
CA THR A 215 0.06 12.69 -19.96
C THR A 215 -1.10 11.68 -19.83
N PRO A 216 -2.37 12.02 -20.13
CA PRO A 216 -3.47 11.06 -20.07
C PRO A 216 -3.27 9.83 -20.96
N PHE A 217 -2.74 9.99 -22.18
CA PHE A 217 -2.53 8.89 -23.12
C PHE A 217 -1.35 8.01 -22.71
N GLU A 218 -0.27 8.61 -22.19
CA GLU A 218 0.86 7.86 -21.59
C GLU A 218 0.37 6.99 -20.43
N LEU A 219 -0.44 7.56 -19.54
CA LEU A 219 -1.04 6.85 -18.42
C LEU A 219 -2.00 5.75 -18.86
N SER A 220 -2.81 6.00 -19.89
CA SER A 220 -3.70 4.98 -20.46
C SER A 220 -2.93 3.79 -21.00
N GLN A 221 -1.85 4.02 -21.75
CA GLN A 221 -1.00 2.95 -22.27
C GLN A 221 -0.36 2.14 -21.12
N PHE A 222 0.18 2.83 -20.12
CA PHE A 222 0.82 2.18 -18.99
C PHE A 222 -0.17 1.36 -18.13
N LEU A 223 -1.36 1.90 -17.84
CA LEU A 223 -2.40 1.18 -17.09
C LEU A 223 -2.92 -0.05 -17.85
N ARG A 224 -3.00 0.00 -19.18
CA ARG A 224 -3.34 -1.19 -19.98
C ARG A 224 -2.32 -2.30 -19.81
N GLN A 225 -1.02 -1.97 -19.89
CA GLN A 225 0.05 -2.95 -19.69
C GLN A 225 0.02 -3.58 -18.29
N ILE A 226 -0.23 -2.77 -17.25
CA ILE A 226 -0.41 -3.28 -15.89
C ILE A 226 -1.65 -4.20 -15.84
N TYR A 227 -2.79 -3.76 -16.37
CA TYR A 227 -4.02 -4.55 -16.39
C TYR A 227 -3.86 -5.90 -17.09
N ASP A 228 -3.18 -5.91 -18.23
CA ASP A 228 -2.86 -7.14 -18.98
C ASP A 228 -1.96 -8.06 -18.15
N GLY A 229 -0.96 -7.50 -17.45
CA GLY A 229 -0.10 -8.26 -16.53
C GLY A 229 -0.88 -8.90 -15.37
N PHE A 230 -1.78 -8.16 -14.71
CA PHE A 230 -2.63 -8.72 -13.65
C PHE A 230 -3.65 -9.74 -14.19
N SER A 231 -4.16 -9.52 -15.39
CA SER A 231 -5.08 -10.46 -16.05
C SER A 231 -4.38 -11.75 -16.45
N TYR A 232 -3.10 -11.67 -16.84
CA TYR A 232 -2.24 -12.83 -17.12
C TYR A 232 -2.01 -13.69 -15.88
N ILE A 233 -1.80 -13.06 -14.71
CA ILE A 233 -1.73 -13.78 -13.43
C ILE A 233 -3.08 -14.46 -13.09
N GLY A 234 -4.18 -13.74 -13.32
CA GLY A 234 -5.54 -14.26 -13.19
C GLY A 234 -5.82 -14.93 -11.83
N ASN A 235 -6.30 -16.17 -11.88
CA ASN A 235 -6.66 -16.96 -10.70
C ASN A 235 -5.49 -17.78 -10.11
N THR A 236 -4.29 -17.67 -10.69
CA THR A 236 -3.09 -18.34 -10.17
C THR A 236 -2.47 -17.57 -9.00
N GLY A 237 -2.79 -16.28 -8.86
CA GLY A 237 -2.33 -15.43 -7.77
C GLY A 237 -3.12 -15.60 -6.46
N PRO A 238 -2.64 -14.98 -5.37
CA PRO A 238 -3.38 -14.92 -4.10
C PRO A 238 -4.73 -14.23 -4.26
N TYR A 239 -5.73 -14.65 -3.48
CA TYR A 239 -7.08 -14.07 -3.48
C TYR A 239 -7.09 -12.54 -3.33
N GLU A 240 -6.15 -11.98 -2.58
CA GLU A 240 -6.01 -10.55 -2.38
C GLU A 240 -5.69 -9.79 -3.66
N VAL A 241 -4.84 -10.36 -4.52
CA VAL A 241 -4.52 -9.80 -5.84
C VAL A 241 -5.74 -9.86 -6.75
N SER A 242 -6.48 -10.97 -6.75
CA SER A 242 -7.71 -11.09 -7.54
C SER A 242 -8.79 -10.08 -7.12
N LYS A 243 -8.89 -9.74 -5.82
CA LYS A 243 -9.79 -8.66 -5.36
C LYS A 243 -9.39 -7.30 -5.93
N LYS A 244 -8.09 -7.01 -6.03
CA LYS A 244 -7.60 -5.74 -6.57
C LYS A 244 -7.86 -5.58 -8.07
N LEU A 245 -7.98 -6.68 -8.82
CA LEU A 245 -8.28 -6.66 -10.25
C LEU A 245 -9.60 -5.92 -10.58
N TYR A 246 -10.60 -6.01 -9.70
CA TYR A 246 -11.85 -5.26 -9.88
C TYR A 246 -11.61 -3.76 -9.82
N THR A 247 -10.93 -3.26 -8.78
CA THR A 247 -10.62 -1.83 -8.64
C THR A 247 -9.70 -1.34 -9.75
N LEU A 248 -8.71 -2.15 -10.14
CA LEU A 248 -7.83 -1.87 -11.27
C LEU A 248 -8.62 -1.66 -12.57
N LYS A 249 -9.59 -2.53 -12.86
CA LYS A 249 -10.46 -2.38 -14.03
C LYS A 249 -11.26 -1.07 -14.00
N GLN A 250 -11.72 -0.65 -12.82
CA GLN A 250 -12.41 0.63 -12.65
C GLN A 250 -11.47 1.82 -12.89
N SER A 251 -10.24 1.76 -12.38
CA SER A 251 -9.20 2.78 -12.61
C SER A 251 -8.88 2.91 -14.10
N LEU A 252 -8.65 1.78 -14.78
CA LEU A 252 -8.40 1.74 -16.22
C LEU A 252 -9.56 2.36 -17.01
N ALA A 253 -10.80 1.94 -16.73
CA ALA A 253 -11.98 2.47 -17.42
C ALA A 253 -12.10 3.99 -17.29
N LYS A 254 -11.79 4.57 -16.13
CA LYS A 254 -11.81 6.02 -15.93
C LYS A 254 -10.76 6.74 -16.77
N VAL A 255 -9.54 6.21 -16.83
CA VAL A 255 -8.44 6.78 -17.64
C VAL A 255 -8.75 6.67 -19.13
N GLU A 256 -9.27 5.55 -19.59
CA GLU A 256 -9.67 5.37 -21.00
C GLU A 256 -10.81 6.31 -21.41
N ASN A 257 -11.82 6.50 -20.53
CA ASN A 257 -12.89 7.46 -20.77
C ASN A 257 -12.40 8.91 -20.83
N ALA A 258 -11.41 9.26 -20.01
CA ALA A 258 -10.77 10.58 -20.06
C ALA A 258 -10.05 10.79 -21.41
N CYS A 259 -9.25 9.81 -21.85
CA CYS A 259 -8.57 9.84 -23.15
C CYS A 259 -9.55 9.89 -24.33
N TYR A 260 -10.63 9.10 -24.27
CA TYR A 260 -11.70 9.14 -25.26
C TYR A 260 -12.32 10.53 -25.36
N THR A 261 -12.67 11.13 -24.23
CA THR A 261 -13.28 12.46 -24.18
C THR A 261 -12.35 13.53 -24.74
N LEU A 262 -11.07 13.48 -24.39
CA LEU A 262 -10.04 14.36 -24.96
C LEU A 262 -9.94 14.21 -26.47
N LYS A 263 -9.91 12.96 -26.97
CA LYS A 263 -9.77 12.70 -28.40
C LYS A 263 -10.99 13.19 -29.19
N VAL A 264 -12.20 12.96 -28.69
CA VAL A 264 -13.44 13.40 -29.35
C VAL A 264 -13.49 14.93 -29.39
N ARG A 265 -13.29 15.60 -28.26
CA ARG A 265 -13.34 17.08 -28.19
C ARG A 265 -12.20 17.74 -28.97
N GLY A 266 -10.99 17.18 -28.90
CA GLY A 266 -9.83 17.70 -29.63
C GLY A 266 -9.88 17.46 -31.15
N SER A 267 -10.79 16.61 -31.63
CA SER A 267 -10.98 16.37 -33.07
C SER A 267 -12.21 17.08 -33.64
N GLU A 268 -12.96 17.82 -32.82
CA GLU A 268 -14.11 18.62 -33.26
C GLU A 268 -13.61 19.93 -33.89
N ILE A 269 -14.09 20.24 -35.10
CA ILE A 269 -13.86 21.55 -35.75
C ILE A 269 -15.15 22.36 -35.59
N PRO A 270 -15.16 23.41 -34.74
CA PRO A 270 -16.37 24.21 -34.52
C PRO A 270 -16.80 24.91 -35.82
N LYS A 271 -18.02 24.62 -36.30
CA LYS A 271 -18.59 25.29 -37.49
C LYS A 271 -19.13 26.69 -37.20
N HIS A 272 -19.35 27.00 -35.93
CA HIS A 272 -19.88 28.28 -35.47
C HIS A 272 -19.03 28.74 -34.30
N MET A 273 -18.46 29.94 -34.39
CA MET A 273 -17.80 30.58 -33.26
C MET A 273 -18.87 31.29 -32.42
N LEU A 274 -18.80 31.14 -31.10
CA LEU A 274 -19.74 31.83 -30.20
C LEU A 274 -19.67 33.35 -30.37
N ALA A 275 -18.48 33.90 -30.63
CA ALA A 275 -18.31 35.32 -30.93
C ALA A 275 -19.17 35.78 -32.12
N ASP A 276 -19.18 35.02 -33.22
CA ASP A 276 -19.97 35.34 -34.40
C ASP A 276 -21.48 35.30 -34.11
N VAL A 277 -21.93 34.33 -33.29
CA VAL A 277 -23.33 34.23 -32.87
C VAL A 277 -23.75 35.43 -32.02
N PHE A 278 -22.87 35.93 -31.14
CA PHE A 278 -23.14 37.14 -30.35
C PHE A 278 -23.12 38.41 -31.20
N SER A 279 -22.15 38.56 -32.11
CA SER A 279 -22.09 39.70 -33.04
C SER A 279 -23.32 39.78 -33.93
N THR A 280 -23.74 38.66 -34.52
CA THR A 280 -24.94 38.61 -35.37
C THR A 280 -26.19 39.01 -34.57
N LYS A 281 -26.27 38.64 -33.29
CA LYS A 281 -27.42 38.98 -32.44
C LYS A 281 -27.43 40.45 -32.04
N THR A 282 -26.26 41.05 -31.79
CA THR A 282 -26.14 42.50 -31.54
C THR A 282 -26.51 43.32 -32.78
N GLU A 283 -26.07 42.90 -33.97
CA GLU A 283 -26.45 43.56 -35.24
C GLU A 283 -27.96 43.52 -35.51
N ILE A 284 -28.64 42.41 -35.15
CA ILE A 284 -30.09 42.29 -35.27
C ILE A 284 -30.81 43.24 -34.29
N ILE A 285 -30.30 43.38 -33.07
CA ILE A 285 -30.89 44.29 -32.05
C ILE A 285 -30.68 45.75 -32.46
N GLU A 286 -29.50 46.11 -32.98
CA GLU A 286 -29.23 47.47 -33.47
C GLU A 286 -30.05 47.83 -34.71
N GLN A 287 -30.39 46.85 -35.56
CA GLN A 287 -31.33 47.06 -36.68
C GLN A 287 -32.78 47.25 -36.22
N GLU A 288 -33.23 46.57 -35.17
CA GLU A 288 -34.58 46.76 -34.62
C GLU A 288 -34.74 48.12 -33.90
N ASP A 289 -33.72 48.57 -33.17
CA ASP A 289 -33.75 49.85 -32.46
C ASP A 289 -33.55 51.08 -33.39
N GLY A 290 -32.94 50.90 -34.56
CA GLY A 290 -32.76 51.95 -35.58
C GLY A 290 -33.98 52.20 -36.48
N LEU A 291 -35.06 51.43 -36.30
CA LEU A 291 -36.31 51.52 -37.08
C LEU A 291 -37.48 52.20 -36.31
N SER A 292 -37.20 52.84 -35.16
CA SER A 292 -38.17 53.63 -34.37
C SER A 292 -38.11 55.12 -34.64
#